data_AF-A0A948X7U3-F1
#
_entry.id   AF-A0A948X7U3-F1
#
_cell.length_a   1.000
_cell.length_b   1.000
_cell.length_c   1.000
_cell.angle_alpha   90.00
_cell.angle_beta   90.00
_cell.angle_gamma   90.00
#
_symmetry.space_group_name_H-M   'P 1'
#
loop_
_entity.id
_entity.type
_entity.pdbx_description
1 polymer ?
#
loop_
_entity_poly.entity_id
_entity_poly.type
_entity_poly.pdbx_seq_one_letter_code
_entity_poly.pdbx_strand_id
1 'polypeptide(L)' 'MGKEKFSRTKPHVNVGTIGHVDHGKTTLTAAITSVLAAKFGGTAK' A
#
# COMPACT_ATOMS: atom_id res chain seq x y z
N MET A 1 -6.99 23.73 -3.60
CA MET A 1 -6.88 22.49 -4.41
C MET A 1 -7.59 21.35 -3.69
N GLY A 2 -8.84 21.05 -4.05
CA GLY A 2 -9.52 19.86 -3.54
C GLY A 2 -8.88 18.59 -4.12
N LYS A 3 -8.66 17.57 -3.29
CA LYS A 3 -8.24 16.25 -3.80
C LYS A 3 -9.31 15.78 -4.80
N GLU A 4 -8.88 15.26 -5.95
CA GLU A 4 -9.81 14.68 -6.91
C GLU A 4 -10.64 13.57 -6.26
N LYS A 5 -11.91 13.46 -6.67
CA LYS A 5 -12.79 12.41 -6.19
C LYS A 5 -12.24 11.06 -6.67
N PHE A 6 -11.80 10.23 -5.72
CA PHE A 6 -11.30 8.89 -6.04
C PHE A 6 -12.40 8.04 -6.69
N SER A 7 -12.14 7.57 -7.92
CA SER A 7 -13.03 6.65 -8.63
C SER A 7 -12.62 5.19 -8.39
N ARG A 8 -13.51 4.40 -7.81
CA ARG A 8 -13.29 2.96 -7.51
C ARG A 8 -13.57 2.09 -8.74
N THR A 9 -12.73 2.20 -9.77
CA THR A 9 -12.89 1.40 -11.00
C THR A 9 -12.31 -0.01 -10.89
N LYS A 10 -11.38 -0.23 -9.97
CA LYS A 10 -10.72 -1.53 -9.74
C LYS A 10 -11.39 -2.26 -8.57
N PRO A 11 -11.38 -3.61 -8.56
CA PRO A 11 -11.79 -4.39 -7.39
C PRO A 11 -11.00 -3.96 -6.15
N HIS A 12 -11.71 -3.78 -5.03
CA HIS A 12 -11.13 -3.38 -3.75
C HIS A 12 -11.09 -4.57 -2.79
N VAL A 13 -9.98 -4.75 -2.10
CA VAL A 13 -9.79 -5.84 -1.12
C VAL A 13 -9.23 -5.25 0.17
N ASN A 14 -9.82 -5.63 1.30
CA ASN A 14 -9.29 -5.32 2.63
C ASN A 14 -8.23 -6.37 3.00
N VAL A 15 -7.01 -5.94 3.34
CA VAL A 15 -5.89 -6.83 3.68
C VAL A 15 -5.15 -6.33 4.92
N GLY A 16 -4.39 -7.21 5.58
CA GLY A 16 -3.56 -6.88 6.73
C GLY A 16 -2.44 -7.89 6.94
N THR A 17 -1.40 -7.48 7.67
CA THR A 17 -0.24 -8.33 8.02
C THR A 17 -0.26 -8.67 9.51
N ILE A 18 -0.33 -9.95 9.86
CA ILE A 18 -0.40 -10.46 11.24
C ILE A 18 0.76 -11.45 11.52
N GLY A 19 1.08 -11.70 12.79
CA GLY A 19 2.15 -12.63 13.19
C GLY A 19 2.93 -12.24 14.45
N HIS A 20 3.89 -13.08 14.85
CA HIS A 20 4.70 -12.93 16.07
C HIS A 20 5.56 -11.65 16.07
N VAL A 21 5.92 -11.15 17.25
CA VAL A 21 6.81 -9.98 17.40
C VAL A 21 8.12 -10.20 16.62
N ASP A 22 8.69 -9.12 16.09
CA ASP A 22 9.94 -9.11 15.31
C ASP A 22 9.98 -9.92 13.99
N HIS A 23 8.87 -10.53 13.56
CA HIS A 23 8.79 -11.18 12.23
C HIS A 23 8.62 -10.19 11.06
N GLY A 24 8.93 -8.90 11.26
CA GLY A 24 9.02 -7.94 10.16
C GLY A 24 7.69 -7.49 9.53
N LYS A 25 6.56 -7.56 10.24
CA LYS A 25 5.24 -7.13 9.72
C LYS A 25 5.27 -5.70 9.17
N THR A 26 5.79 -4.74 9.95
CA THR A 26 5.92 -3.33 9.55
C THR A 26 6.86 -3.15 8.36
N THR A 27 8.01 -3.84 8.39
CA THR A 27 9.01 -3.79 7.30
C THR A 27 8.42 -4.33 6.00
N LEU A 28 7.67 -5.43 6.05
CA LEU A 28 7.00 -6.01 4.89
C LEU A 28 5.96 -5.05 4.32
N THR A 29 5.13 -4.42 5.16
CA THR A 29 4.16 -3.42 4.70
C THR A 29 4.84 -2.25 3.98
N ALA A 30 5.94 -1.72 4.52
CA ALA A 30 6.71 -0.64 3.89
C ALA A 30 7.37 -1.07 2.56
N ALA A 31 7.85 -2.31 2.47
CA ALA A 31 8.41 -2.85 1.24
C ALA A 31 7.33 -3.01 0.14
N ILE A 32 6.13 -3.48 0.50
CA ILE A 32 5.00 -3.62 -0.44
C ILE A 32 4.64 -2.27 -1.05
N THR A 33 4.50 -1.21 -0.24
CA THR A 33 4.17 0.13 -0.76
C THR A 33 5.27 0.68 -1.66
N SER A 34 6.53 0.52 -1.27
CA SER A 34 7.70 1.01 -2.03
C SER A 34 7.84 0.33 -3.39
N VAL A 35 7.70 -1.00 -3.44
CA VAL A 35 7.83 -1.78 -4.68
C VAL A 35 6.70 -1.48 -5.65
N LEU A 36 5.45 -1.42 -5.17
CA LEU A 36 4.30 -1.14 -6.04
C LEU A 36 4.33 0.30 -6.57
N ALA A 37 4.76 1.26 -5.75
CA ALA A 37 5.04 2.63 -6.16
C ALA A 37 6.06 2.69 -7.31
N ALA A 38 7.21 2.03 -7.13
CA ALA A 38 8.27 1.98 -8.14
C ALA A 38 7.83 1.27 -9.44
N LYS A 39 7.09 0.16 -9.33
CA LYS A 39 6.67 -0.65 -10.49
C LYS A 39 5.53 -0.02 -11.29
N PHE A 40 4.57 0.63 -10.62
CA PHE A 40 3.34 1.11 -11.24
C PHE A 40 3.18 2.63 -11.26
N GLY A 41 4.22 3.38 -10.87
CA GLY A 41 4.27 4.85 -11.02
C GLY A 41 3.49 5.64 -9.97
N GLY A 42 3.30 5.09 -8.76
CA GLY A 42 2.69 5.82 -7.66
C GLY A 42 3.75 6.57 -6.86
N THR A 43 3.88 7.89 -7.01
CA THR A 43 4.74 8.68 -6.12
C THR A 43 4.26 8.52 -4.68
N ALA A 44 5.10 7.94 -3.82
CA ALA A 44 4.92 8.00 -2.37
C ALA A 44 4.95 9.48 -1.96
N LYS A 45 3.84 9.98 -1.41
CA LYS A 45 3.77 11.28 -0.74
C LYS A 45 3.69 11.05 0.76
#